data_AF-A0A1G4UQE4-F1
#
_entry.id   AF-A0A1G4UQE4-F1
#
_cell.length_a   1.000
_cell.length_b   1.000
_cell.length_c   1.000
_cell.angle_alpha   90.00
_cell.angle_beta   90.00
_cell.angle_gamma   90.00
#
_symmetry.space_group_name_H-M   'P 1'
#
loop_
_entity.id
_entity.type
_entity.pdbx_description
1 polymer ?
#
loop_
_entity_poly.entity_id
_entity_poly.type
_entity_poly.pdbx_seq_one_letter_code
_entity_poly.pdbx_strand_id
1 'polypeptide(L)'
;MTEQAELGIICVECGCGRRTWLRDSEINFTPPERLVGRLRCQGCGSRDVSLLRPWKAALNDPLFGEATFKIEVWNDAGMRLEELVATSSGSIVAHAAYDAALIARPNRYITLRQRARVLRKSRDG
;
A
#
# COMPACT_ATOMS: atom_id res chain seq x y z
N MET A 1 0.82 23.24 10.31
CA MET A 1 0.60 23.45 8.86
C MET A 1 -0.28 22.31 8.38
N THR A 2 -1.56 22.57 8.16
CA THR A 2 -2.55 21.55 7.77
C THR A 2 -2.30 21.17 6.32
N GLU A 3 -1.84 19.94 6.12
CA GLU A 3 -1.52 19.37 4.81
C GLU A 3 -2.80 19.30 3.97
N GLN A 4 -2.80 19.97 2.82
CA GLN A 4 -3.96 20.03 1.92
C GLN A 4 -4.10 18.67 1.23
N ALA A 5 -5.18 17.93 1.48
CA ALA A 5 -5.44 16.73 0.71
C ALA A 5 -5.90 17.14 -0.70
N GLU A 6 -4.98 17.13 -1.65
CA GLU A 6 -5.34 17.20 -3.07
C GLU A 6 -6.13 15.92 -3.41
N LEU A 7 -7.24 16.01 -4.14
CA LEU A 7 -7.97 14.85 -4.64
C LEU A 7 -8.14 15.02 -6.14
N GLY A 8 -7.76 14.02 -6.93
CA GLY A 8 -8.07 13.93 -8.34
C GLY A 8 -9.33 13.09 -8.55
N ILE A 9 -10.17 13.49 -9.50
CA ILE A 9 -11.35 12.72 -9.92
C ILE A 9 -11.13 12.32 -11.37
N ILE A 10 -11.35 11.06 -11.71
CA ILE A 10 -11.44 10.61 -13.11
C ILE A 10 -12.79 9.95 -13.31
N CYS A 11 -13.49 10.36 -14.36
CA CYS A 11 -14.72 9.70 -14.77
C CYS A 11 -14.39 8.45 -15.58
N VAL A 12 -14.95 7.31 -15.17
CA VAL A 12 -14.75 6.01 -15.85
C VAL A 12 -15.60 5.91 -17.12
N GLU A 13 -16.73 6.61 -17.18
CA GLU A 13 -17.66 6.56 -18.32
C GLU A 13 -17.20 7.35 -19.54
N CYS A 14 -16.82 8.62 -19.37
CA CYS A 14 -16.46 9.48 -20.49
C CYS A 14 -14.95 9.58 -20.74
N GLY A 15 -14.13 9.01 -19.85
CA GLY A 15 -12.67 9.04 -19.95
C GLY A 15 -12.07 10.45 -20.05
N CYS A 16 -12.84 11.51 -19.75
CA CYS A 16 -12.47 12.88 -20.09
C CYS A 16 -11.23 13.40 -19.33
N GLY A 17 -10.74 12.63 -18.36
CA GLY A 17 -9.54 12.94 -17.59
C GLY A 17 -9.60 14.27 -16.82
N ARG A 18 -10.79 14.87 -16.71
CA ARG A 18 -10.96 16.18 -16.05
C ARG A 18 -10.75 16.01 -14.56
N ARG A 19 -9.64 16.56 -14.09
CA ARG A 19 -9.28 16.57 -12.67
C ARG A 19 -10.00 17.73 -12.00
N THR A 20 -10.85 17.43 -11.03
CA THR A 20 -11.39 18.46 -10.13
C THR A 20 -10.60 18.38 -8.84
N TRP A 21 -10.04 19.51 -8.44
CA TRP A 21 -9.30 19.67 -7.19
C TRP A 21 -10.24 20.24 -6.14
N LEU A 22 -10.35 19.58 -5.00
CA LEU A 22 -11.19 20.00 -3.89
C LEU A 22 -10.31 20.13 -2.64
N ARG A 23 -10.52 21.19 -1.87
CA ARG A 23 -9.91 21.39 -0.56
C ARG A 23 -10.70 20.63 0.51
N ASP A 24 -10.04 20.25 1.59
CA ASP A 24 -10.69 19.57 2.72
C ASP A 24 -11.89 20.34 3.28
N SER A 25 -11.81 21.67 3.34
CA SER A 25 -12.93 22.51 3.77
C SER A 25 -14.13 22.46 2.82
N GLU A 26 -13.91 22.24 1.52
CA GLU A 26 -14.97 22.18 0.50
C GLU A 26 -15.71 20.83 0.55
N ILE A 27 -15.10 19.82 1.14
CA ILE A 27 -15.66 18.48 1.35
C ILE A 27 -16.02 18.24 2.82
N ASN A 28 -16.05 19.27 3.68
CA ASN A 28 -16.31 19.15 5.12
C ASN A 28 -15.39 18.11 5.81
N PHE A 29 -14.13 18.03 5.38
CA PHE A 29 -13.16 17.03 5.85
C PHE A 29 -13.67 15.59 5.70
N THR A 30 -14.57 15.35 4.73
CA THR A 30 -15.12 14.03 4.46
C THR A 30 -14.05 13.14 3.86
N PRO A 31 -13.81 11.94 4.42
CA PRO A 31 -12.81 11.04 3.90
C PRO A 31 -13.15 10.62 2.45
N PRO A 32 -12.15 10.48 1.56
CA PRO A 32 -12.34 10.20 0.14
C PRO A 32 -13.26 9.00 -0.16
N GLU A 33 -13.19 7.95 0.64
CA GLU A 33 -14.00 6.73 0.48
C GLU A 33 -15.50 7.03 0.58
N ARG A 34 -15.88 8.09 1.32
CA ARG A 34 -17.27 8.56 1.46
C ARG A 34 -17.68 9.58 0.41
N LEU A 35 -16.75 10.03 -0.43
CA LEU A 35 -17.01 10.93 -1.56
C LEU A 35 -17.32 10.16 -2.85
N VAL A 36 -16.86 8.90 -2.94
CA VAL A 36 -17.19 7.99 -4.04
C VAL A 36 -18.72 7.89 -4.16
N GLY A 37 -19.25 8.15 -5.36
CA GLY A 37 -20.70 8.17 -5.65
C GLY A 37 -21.44 9.48 -5.30
N ARG A 38 -20.83 10.41 -4.56
CA ARG A 38 -21.36 11.78 -4.36
C ARG A 38 -20.85 12.75 -5.42
N LEU A 39 -19.65 12.48 -5.93
CA LEU A 39 -19.00 13.30 -6.93
C LEU A 39 -19.56 13.02 -8.32
N ARG A 40 -19.59 14.06 -9.14
CA ARG A 40 -20.04 14.00 -10.53
C ARG A 40 -18.92 14.45 -11.45
N CYS A 41 -18.83 13.81 -12.61
CA CYS A 41 -17.96 14.27 -13.68
C CYS A 41 -18.39 15.66 -14.15
N GLN A 42 -17.45 16.62 -14.16
CA GLN A 42 -17.66 17.97 -14.71
C GLN A 42 -17.73 18.00 -16.25
N GLY A 43 -17.47 16.87 -16.92
CA GLY A 43 -17.61 16.71 -18.36
C GLY A 43 -19.00 16.18 -18.75
N CYS A 44 -19.33 14.97 -18.30
CA CYS A 44 -20.55 14.26 -18.71
C CYS A 44 -21.64 14.20 -17.63
N GLY A 45 -21.39 14.68 -16.40
CA GLY A 45 -22.36 14.64 -15.30
C GLY A 45 -22.56 13.26 -14.64
N SER A 46 -21.89 12.21 -15.13
CA SER A 46 -21.96 10.86 -14.56
C SER A 46 -21.51 10.85 -13.10
N ARG A 47 -22.15 9.99 -12.30
CA ARG A 47 -21.79 9.71 -10.89
C ARG A 47 -20.77 8.58 -10.76
N ASP A 48 -20.53 7.85 -11.84
CA ASP A 48 -19.51 6.83 -11.88
C ASP A 48 -18.14 7.50 -12.11
N VAL A 49 -17.53 7.88 -10.99
CA VAL A 49 -16.24 8.55 -10.94
C VAL A 49 -15.35 7.82 -9.95
N SER A 50 -14.12 7.59 -10.39
CA SER A 50 -13.06 7.06 -9.55
C SER A 50 -12.27 8.21 -8.94
N LEU A 51 -11.98 8.08 -7.65
CA LEU A 51 -11.07 8.97 -6.96
C LEU A 51 -9.64 8.52 -7.19
N LEU A 52 -8.83 9.43 -7.70
CA LEU A 52 -7.39 9.33 -7.70
C LEU A 52 -6.86 10.21 -6.58
N ARG A 53 -6.42 9.58 -5.49
CA ARG A 53 -5.57 10.29 -4.55
C ARG A 53 -4.27 10.64 -5.28
N PRO A 54 -3.79 11.89 -5.19
CA PRO A 54 -2.45 12.23 -5.62
C PRO A 54 -1.48 11.35 -4.85
N TRP A 55 -0.47 10.89 -5.58
CA TRP A 55 0.56 9.97 -5.11
C TRP A 55 1.12 10.32 -3.72
N LYS A 56 1.22 11.61 -3.38
CA LYS A 56 1.67 12.08 -2.06
C LYS A 56 0.76 11.65 -0.89
N ALA A 57 -0.56 11.67 -1.06
CA ALA A 57 -1.50 11.24 -0.02
C ALA A 57 -1.56 9.70 0.12
N ALA A 58 -1.22 8.96 -0.93
CA ALA A 58 -1.13 7.49 -0.88
C ALA A 58 0.08 7.01 -0.06
N LEU A 59 1.17 7.79 -0.01
CA LEU A 59 2.35 7.48 0.80
C LEU A 59 2.10 7.63 2.32
N ASN A 60 1.09 8.40 2.71
CA ASN A 60 0.75 8.68 4.11
C ASN A 60 -0.50 7.93 4.60
N ASP A 61 -1.12 7.09 3.75
CA ASP A 61 -2.31 6.34 4.12
C ASP A 61 -1.93 5.03 4.84
N PRO A 62 -2.31 4.86 6.13
CA PRO A 62 -1.98 3.65 6.89
C PRO A 62 -2.69 2.38 6.39
N LEU A 63 -3.71 2.50 5.54
CA LEU A 63 -4.42 1.40 4.87
C LEU A 63 -3.82 1.07 3.49
N PHE A 64 -3.10 2.00 2.86
CA PHE A 64 -2.14 1.73 1.78
C PHE A 64 -0.77 1.33 2.36
N GLY A 65 -0.79 0.66 3.51
CA GLY A 65 0.40 0.16 4.16
C GLY A 65 1.16 -0.75 3.20
N GLU A 66 2.34 -0.31 2.78
CA GLU A 66 3.43 -1.24 2.51
C GLU A 66 3.34 -2.32 3.58
N ALA A 67 3.08 -3.57 3.18
CA ALA A 67 2.93 -4.63 4.15
C ALA A 67 4.13 -4.58 5.10
N THR A 68 3.82 -4.26 6.36
CA THR A 68 4.81 -3.84 7.35
C THR A 68 5.90 -4.89 7.50
N PHE A 69 5.53 -6.16 7.32
CA PHE A 69 6.39 -7.31 7.40
C PHE A 69 6.53 -8.03 6.06
N LYS A 70 7.77 -8.40 5.71
CA LYS A 70 8.12 -9.16 4.50
C LYS A 70 8.91 -10.40 4.88
N ILE A 71 8.54 -11.55 4.33
CA ILE A 71 9.28 -12.80 4.44
C ILE A 71 9.98 -13.01 3.10
N GLU A 72 11.30 -13.01 3.13
CA GLU A 72 12.15 -12.87 1.96
C GLU A 72 13.14 -14.05 1.89
N VAL A 73 13.29 -14.65 0.71
CA VAL A 73 14.37 -15.59 0.41
C VAL A 73 15.48 -14.84 -0.31
N TRP A 74 16.68 -14.96 0.22
CA TRP A 74 17.89 -14.40 -0.32
C TRP A 74 18.74 -15.51 -0.93
N ASN A 75 19.61 -15.11 -1.86
CA ASN A 75 20.63 -16.00 -2.37
C ASN A 75 21.57 -16.47 -1.26
N ASP A 76 22.36 -17.50 -1.53
CA ASP A 76 23.25 -18.10 -0.53
C ASP A 76 24.27 -17.11 0.04
N ALA A 77 24.66 -16.10 -0.75
CA ALA A 77 25.57 -15.04 -0.30
C ALA A 77 24.88 -13.95 0.54
N GLY A 78 23.56 -13.95 0.67
CA GLY A 78 22.78 -12.92 1.39
C GLY A 78 22.83 -11.53 0.75
N MET A 79 23.29 -11.41 -0.49
CA MET A 79 23.49 -10.12 -1.17
C MET A 79 22.28 -9.71 -2.01
N ARG A 80 21.49 -10.68 -2.47
CA ARG A 80 20.37 -10.43 -3.40
C ARG A 80 19.11 -11.14 -2.94
N LEU A 81 18.01 -10.41 -2.95
CA LEU A 81 16.67 -10.96 -2.80
C LEU A 81 16.35 -11.81 -4.03
N GLU A 82 16.03 -13.08 -3.82
CA GLU A 82 15.60 -14.00 -4.86
C GLU A 82 14.08 -14.10 -4.94
N GLU A 83 13.40 -14.13 -3.79
CA GLU A 83 11.96 -14.33 -3.72
C GLU A 83 11.34 -13.58 -2.54
N LEU A 84 10.17 -12.97 -2.76
CA LEU A 84 9.30 -12.49 -1.69
C LEU A 84 8.23 -13.56 -1.41
N VAL A 85 8.36 -14.28 -0.30
CA VAL A 85 7.50 -15.41 0.05
C VAL A 85 6.10 -14.96 0.45
N ALA A 86 6.05 -13.96 1.33
CA ALA A 86 4.82 -13.50 1.93
C ALA A 86 4.99 -12.09 2.50
N THR A 87 3.86 -11.41 2.62
CA THR A 87 3.78 -10.09 3.22
C THR A 87 2.63 -10.02 4.21
N SER A 88 2.79 -9.29 5.31
CA SER A 88 1.75 -9.15 6.34
C SER A 88 1.78 -7.76 6.96
N SER A 89 0.62 -7.26 7.39
CA SER A 89 0.49 -6.07 8.24
C SER A 89 0.58 -6.40 9.74
N GLY A 90 0.36 -7.66 10.13
CA GLY A 90 0.37 -8.11 11.53
C GLY A 90 1.64 -8.90 11.90
N SER A 91 2.25 -8.56 13.03
CA SER A 91 3.50 -9.18 13.52
C SER A 91 3.35 -10.67 13.84
N ILE A 92 2.28 -11.05 14.53
CA ILE A 92 2.01 -12.45 14.91
C ILE A 92 1.92 -13.34 13.66
N VAL A 93 1.12 -12.91 12.67
CA VAL A 93 0.95 -13.62 11.40
C VAL A 93 2.29 -13.69 10.65
N ALA A 94 3.07 -12.61 10.66
CA ALA A 94 4.37 -12.57 9.99
C ALA A 94 5.38 -13.55 10.61
N HIS A 95 5.40 -13.68 11.94
CA HIS A 95 6.24 -14.65 12.63
C HIS A 95 5.81 -16.09 12.33
N ALA A 96 4.51 -16.39 12.37
CA ALA A 96 3.99 -17.71 12.02
C ALA A 96 4.31 -18.09 10.56
N ALA A 97 4.16 -17.15 9.62
CA ALA A 97 4.51 -17.34 8.22
C ALA A 97 6.02 -17.56 8.03
N TYR A 98 6.86 -16.85 8.80
CA TYR A 98 8.31 -17.06 8.79
C TYR A 98 8.68 -18.46 9.27
N ASP A 99 8.10 -18.92 10.39
CA ASP A 99 8.37 -20.27 10.92
C ASP A 99 7.90 -21.37 9.96
N ALA A 100 6.74 -21.19 9.32
CA ALA A 100 6.27 -22.08 8.27
C ALA A 100 7.21 -22.09 7.04
N ALA A 101 7.75 -20.92 6.66
CA ALA A 101 8.70 -20.81 5.56
C ALA A 101 10.03 -21.53 5.86
N LEU A 102 10.52 -21.48 7.10
CA LEU A 102 11.71 -22.23 7.52
C LEU A 102 11.51 -23.74 7.34
N ILE A 103 10.35 -24.27 7.75
CA ILE A 103 10.02 -25.69 7.63
C ILE A 103 9.91 -26.11 6.16
N ALA A 104 9.24 -25.29 5.34
CA ALA A 104 9.04 -25.59 3.94
C ALA A 104 10.34 -25.48 3.10
N ARG A 105 11.34 -24.74 3.59
CA ARG A 105 12.57 -24.40 2.83
C ARG A 105 13.82 -24.44 3.73
N PRO A 106 14.20 -25.62 4.27
CA PRO A 106 15.21 -25.74 5.32
C PRO A 106 16.62 -25.28 4.93
N ASN A 107 16.96 -25.25 3.64
CA ASN A 107 18.29 -24.88 3.15
C ASN A 107 18.37 -23.46 2.56
N ARG A 108 17.30 -22.67 2.66
CA ARG A 108 17.26 -21.32 2.08
C ARG A 108 17.58 -20.26 3.12
N TYR A 109 18.25 -19.20 2.68
CA TYR A 109 18.46 -18.05 3.53
C TYR A 109 17.18 -17.20 3.55
N ILE A 110 16.46 -17.26 4.66
CA ILE A 110 15.15 -16.61 4.83
C ILE A 110 15.27 -15.53 5.87
N THR A 111 14.69 -14.36 5.60
CA THR A 111 14.62 -13.25 6.56
C THR A 111 13.18 -12.81 6.76
N LEU A 112 12.85 -12.43 7.99
CA LEU A 112 11.66 -11.65 8.31
C LEU A 112 12.09 -10.20 8.51
N ARG A 113 11.58 -9.30 7.68
CA ARG A 113 11.88 -7.87 7.75
C ARG A 113 10.66 -7.07 8.12
N GLN A 114 10.87 -6.00 8.86
CA GLN A 114 9.91 -4.93 9.05
C GLN A 114 10.46 -3.65 8.41
N ARG A 115 9.88 -3.25 7.27
CA ARG A 115 10.45 -2.19 6.41
C ARG A 115 11.93 -2.51 6.10
N ALA A 116 12.86 -1.62 6.47
CA ALA A 116 14.29 -1.82 6.27
C ALA A 116 14.96 -2.74 7.31
N ARG A 117 14.32 -2.96 8.48
CA ARG A 117 14.92 -3.69 9.61
C ARG A 117 14.74 -5.19 9.46
N VAL A 118 15.80 -5.97 9.62
CA VAL A 118 15.71 -7.43 9.75
C VAL A 118 15.35 -7.76 11.21
N LEU A 119 14.25 -8.47 11.41
CA LEU A 119 13.79 -8.91 12.73
C LEU A 119 14.30 -10.30 13.07
N ARG A 120 14.27 -11.22 12.10
CA ARG A 120 14.78 -12.60 12.21
C ARG A 120 15.45 -13.01 10.90
N LYS A 121 16.43 -13.89 10.99
CA LYS A 121 17.16 -14.46 9.86
C LYS A 121 17.46 -15.94 10.13
N SER A 122 17.43 -16.77 9.10
CA SER A 122 17.61 -18.23 9.24
C SER A 122 19.07 -18.65 9.35
N ARG A 123 19.98 -17.81 8.85
CA ARG A 123 21.42 -17.93 9.05
C ARG A 123 21.88 -16.85 10.01
N ASP A 124 22.53 -17.26 11.08
CA ASP A 124 23.39 -16.36 11.82
C ASP A 124 24.69 -16.19 11.04
N GLY A 125 25.19 -14.96 11.06
CA GLY A 125 26.57 -14.68 10.69
C GLY A 125 27.37 -14.84 11.97
#